data_AF-A0A9W7E9C6-F1
#
_entry.id   AF-A0A9W7E9C6-F1
#
_cell.length_a   1.000
_cell.length_b   1.000
_cell.length_c   1.000
_cell.angle_alpha   90.00
_cell.angle_beta   90.00
_cell.angle_gamma   90.00
#
_symmetry.space_group_name_H-M   'P 1'
#
loop_
_entity.id
_entity.type
_entity.pdbx_description
1 polymer ?
#
loop_
_entity_poly.entity_id
_entity_poly.type
_entity_poly.pdbx_seq_one_letter_code
_entity_poly.pdbx_strand_id
1 'polypeptide(L)'
;MMSSSGRMLKLTKEGNLAWYKTGAATGVPEAAEGGGVEDGVFSISLVKRIERGYKTTVFATTGEEGKSCFCFSIITSERTLDLEAESEEVRNEWCNALEKHLQHGLAMEDIELGGDLSVVMTPDEKRAKRQEERDKAYNKHSADREKLRRARTSSQQRASTYNK
;
A
#
# COMPACT_ATOMS: atom_id res chain seq x y z
N MET A 1 9.36 42.13 -17.81
CA MET A 1 9.24 41.07 -16.77
C MET A 1 7.83 40.53 -16.83
N MET A 2 7.63 39.39 -17.49
CA MET A 2 6.35 38.70 -17.43
C MET A 2 6.36 37.87 -16.15
N SER A 3 5.63 38.32 -15.13
CA SER A 3 5.28 37.46 -14.00
C SER A 3 4.26 36.46 -14.53
N SER A 4 4.73 35.32 -15.02
CA SER A 4 3.89 34.15 -15.17
C SER A 4 3.39 33.84 -13.76
N SER A 5 2.07 33.96 -13.57
CA SER A 5 1.40 33.68 -12.31
C SER A 5 1.95 32.38 -11.71
N GLY A 6 2.71 32.51 -10.62
CA GLY A 6 3.30 31.36 -9.96
C GLY A 6 2.17 30.45 -9.51
N ARG A 7 2.17 29.22 -10.00
CA ARG A 7 1.31 28.17 -9.48
C ARG A 7 2.18 27.26 -8.65
N MET A 8 1.76 27.00 -7.43
CA MET A 8 2.45 26.10 -6.52
C MET A 8 1.58 24.87 -6.33
N LEU A 9 2.16 23.70 -6.56
CA LEU A 9 1.51 22.43 -6.27
C LEU A 9 1.78 22.07 -4.81
N LYS A 10 0.74 21.71 -4.05
CA LYS A 10 0.87 21.24 -2.67
C LYS A 10 0.08 19.95 -2.46
N LEU A 11 0.56 19.13 -1.54
CA LEU A 11 -0.18 17.99 -1.01
C LEU A 11 -1.14 18.49 0.09
N THR A 12 -2.42 18.16 -0.01
CA THR A 12 -3.44 18.48 0.99
C THR A 12 -3.40 17.50 2.15
N LYS A 13 -4.11 17.80 3.25
CA LYS A 13 -4.19 16.92 4.43
C LYS A 13 -4.87 15.59 4.11
N GLU A 14 -5.72 15.58 3.10
CA GLU A 14 -6.44 14.44 2.55
C GLU A 14 -5.59 13.62 1.57
N GLY A 15 -4.33 14.01 1.34
CA GLY A 15 -3.42 13.34 0.42
C GLY A 15 -3.63 13.71 -1.05
N ASN A 16 -4.47 14.69 -1.38
CA ASN A 16 -4.67 15.13 -2.76
C ASN A 16 -3.59 16.14 -3.18
N LEU A 17 -3.35 16.29 -4.48
CA LEU A 17 -2.50 17.36 -5.02
C LEU A 17 -3.40 18.52 -5.46
N ALA A 18 -3.15 19.73 -4.98
CA ALA A 18 -3.93 20.91 -5.35
C ALA A 18 -3.03 22.05 -5.80
N TRP A 19 -3.49 22.80 -6.80
CA TRP A 19 -2.82 24.00 -7.30
C TRP A 19 -3.25 25.22 -6.49
N TYR A 20 -2.25 25.96 -6.03
CA TYR A 20 -2.42 27.22 -5.32
C TYR A 20 -1.86 28.35 -6.17
N LYS A 21 -2.65 29.41 -6.36
CA LYS A 21 -2.15 30.66 -6.93
C LYS A 21 -1.25 31.31 -5.88
N THR A 22 0.01 31.57 -6.23
CA THR A 22 0.83 32.46 -5.40
C THR A 22 0.31 33.87 -5.60
N GLY A 23 -0.46 34.34 -4.62
CA GLY A 23 -1.02 35.70 -4.64
C GLY A 23 0.09 36.72 -4.79
N ALA A 24 -0.14 37.73 -5.63
CA ALA A 24 0.78 38.83 -5.85
C ALA A 24 1.00 39.60 -4.53
N ALA A 25 2.14 39.35 -3.89
CA ALA A 25 2.92 40.29 -3.07
C ALA A 25 2.15 41.34 -2.23
N THR A 26 1.14 40.95 -1.45
CA THR A 26 0.82 41.70 -0.23
C THR A 26 1.61 41.06 0.90
N GLY A 27 2.79 41.64 1.17
CA GLY A 27 3.85 41.09 2.02
C GLY A 27 3.52 40.98 3.51
N VAL A 28 2.55 40.13 3.86
CA VAL A 28 2.33 39.66 5.22
C VAL A 28 2.06 38.15 5.16
N PRO A 29 2.97 37.29 5.66
CA PRO A 29 2.67 35.88 5.87
C PRO A 29 1.74 35.75 7.08
N GLU A 30 0.48 36.15 6.90
CA GLU A 30 -0.56 35.89 7.88
C GLU A 30 -1.01 34.43 7.70
N ALA A 31 -0.95 33.67 8.79
CA ALA A 31 -1.35 32.27 8.88
C ALA A 31 -2.88 32.13 8.72
N ALA A 32 -3.43 32.61 7.61
CA ALA A 32 -4.82 32.43 7.24
C ALA A 32 -4.99 30.99 6.75
N GLU A 33 -5.32 30.11 7.69
CA GLU A 33 -5.95 28.83 7.40
C GLU A 33 -7.25 29.10 6.63
N GLY A 34 -7.25 28.88 5.31
CA GLY A 34 -8.49 28.70 4.54
C GLY A 34 -8.96 29.87 3.68
N GLY A 35 -8.23 30.19 2.60
CA GLY A 35 -8.73 31.14 1.60
C GLY A 35 -8.08 31.09 0.22
N GLY A 36 -7.29 30.06 -0.09
CA GLY A 36 -6.78 29.86 -1.45
C GLY A 36 -7.88 29.28 -2.33
N VAL A 37 -8.23 29.95 -3.43
CA VAL A 37 -9.09 29.36 -4.46
C VAL A 37 -8.33 28.19 -5.09
N GLU A 38 -8.74 26.96 -4.77
CA GLU A 38 -8.15 25.75 -5.34
C GLU A 38 -8.43 25.72 -6.85
N ASP A 39 -7.41 25.95 -7.65
CA ASP A 39 -7.51 25.98 -9.11
C ASP A 39 -7.25 24.55 -9.65
N GLY A 40 -8.12 23.64 -9.23
CA GLY A 40 -8.05 22.21 -9.56
C GLY A 40 -7.41 21.37 -8.47
N VAL A 41 -8.19 20.40 -7.99
CA VAL A 41 -7.74 19.31 -7.12
C VAL A 41 -7.49 18.08 -7.97
N PHE A 42 -6.45 17.32 -7.62
CA PHE A 42 -6.02 16.13 -8.31
C PHE A 42 -5.84 15.00 -7.28
N SER A 43 -6.56 13.89 -7.46
CA SER A 43 -6.50 12.78 -6.52
C SER A 43 -5.23 11.96 -6.71
N ILE A 44 -4.49 11.73 -5.63
CA ILE A 44 -3.26 10.93 -5.66
C ILE A 44 -3.54 9.46 -6.00
N SER A 45 -4.74 8.96 -5.72
CA SER A 45 -5.16 7.60 -6.07
C SER A 45 -5.20 7.35 -7.58
N LEU A 46 -5.29 8.40 -8.39
CA LEU A 46 -5.27 8.30 -9.86
C LEU A 46 -3.84 8.23 -10.42
N VAL A 47 -2.81 8.46 -9.59
CA VAL A 47 -1.42 8.39 -10.03
C VAL A 47 -1.05 6.94 -10.30
N LYS A 48 -0.60 6.68 -11.52
CA LYS A 48 -0.16 5.35 -11.96
C LYS A 48 1.34 5.16 -11.75
N ARG A 49 2.14 6.18 -12.07
CA ARG A 49 3.60 6.18 -11.92
C ARG A 49 4.17 7.58 -12.04
N ILE A 50 5.46 7.68 -11.72
CA ILE A 50 6.23 8.91 -11.79
C ILE A 50 7.44 8.67 -12.68
N GLU A 51 7.72 9.61 -13.57
CA GLU A 51 8.85 9.54 -14.46
C GLU A 51 9.78 10.74 -14.20
N ARG A 52 11.08 10.47 -14.02
CA ARG A 52 12.09 11.51 -13.84
C ARG A 52 12.66 11.94 -15.19
N GLY A 53 12.87 13.23 -15.39
CA GLY A 53 13.42 13.83 -16.60
C GLY A 53 12.44 13.89 -17.78
N TYR A 54 12.98 13.96 -18.99
CA TYR A 54 12.22 14.16 -20.24
C TYR A 54 11.73 12.84 -20.83
N LYS A 55 10.78 12.20 -20.14
CA LYS A 55 10.22 10.92 -20.61
C LYS A 55 8.90 11.07 -21.35
N THR A 56 8.25 12.23 -21.24
CA THR A 56 6.98 12.53 -21.88
C THR A 56 7.17 13.30 -23.19
N THR A 57 6.16 13.25 -24.06
CA THR A 57 6.17 13.95 -25.36
C THR A 57 6.17 15.47 -25.21
N VAL A 58 5.58 15.99 -24.13
CA VAL A 58 5.58 17.42 -23.80
C VAL A 58 7.01 17.89 -23.58
N PHE A 59 7.76 17.25 -22.68
CA PHE A 59 9.16 17.59 -22.46
C PHE A 59 10.06 17.32 -23.66
N ALA A 60 9.74 16.32 -24.51
CA ALA A 60 10.46 16.14 -25.76
C ALA A 60 10.32 17.34 -26.72
N THR A 61 9.23 18.10 -26.60
CA THR A 61 8.94 19.25 -27.47
C THR A 61 9.31 20.59 -26.82
N THR A 62 9.10 20.72 -25.51
CA THR A 62 9.22 22.00 -24.78
C THR A 62 10.37 22.02 -23.78
N GLY A 63 11.03 20.89 -23.53
CA GLY A 63 12.11 20.79 -22.55
C GLY A 63 13.34 21.59 -22.98
N GLU A 64 13.93 22.31 -22.03
CA GLU A 64 15.18 23.03 -22.26
C GLU A 64 16.37 22.09 -22.11
N GLU A 65 17.33 22.14 -23.04
CA GLU A 65 18.52 21.29 -22.98
C GLU A 65 19.32 21.57 -21.69
N GLY A 66 19.75 20.50 -21.00
CA GLY A 66 20.49 20.62 -19.74
C GLY A 66 19.64 20.78 -18.47
N LYS A 67 18.31 20.97 -18.58
CA LYS A 67 17.40 21.06 -17.43
C LYS A 67 16.66 19.77 -17.08
N SER A 68 16.97 18.67 -17.75
CA SER A 68 16.29 17.38 -17.53
C SER A 68 16.42 16.85 -16.10
N CYS A 69 17.45 17.26 -15.35
CA CYS A 69 17.60 16.91 -13.93
C CYS A 69 16.63 17.66 -13.00
N PHE A 70 15.90 18.68 -13.45
CA PHE A 70 14.91 19.38 -12.64
C PHE A 70 13.48 18.93 -12.93
N CYS A 71 13.28 18.20 -14.02
CA CYS A 71 11.97 17.86 -14.51
C CYS A 71 11.52 16.47 -14.08
N PHE A 72 10.22 16.32 -13.90
CA PHE A 72 9.56 15.05 -13.63
C PHE A 72 8.09 15.12 -14.08
N SER A 73 7.50 13.96 -14.28
CA SER A 73 6.14 13.84 -14.77
C SER A 73 5.33 12.90 -13.89
N ILE A 74 4.14 13.33 -13.48
CA ILE A 74 3.17 12.52 -12.75
C ILE A 74 2.18 11.95 -13.78
N ILE A 75 2.24 10.64 -14.00
CA ILE A 75 1.39 9.94 -14.97
C ILE A 75 0.19 9.39 -14.24
N THR A 76 -1.00 9.72 -14.72
CA THR A 76 -2.27 9.42 -14.07
C THR A 76 -3.16 8.60 -15.01
N SER A 77 -4.34 8.16 -14.55
CA SER A 77 -5.31 7.49 -15.43
C SER A 77 -5.83 8.37 -16.55
N GLU A 78 -5.96 9.67 -16.32
CA GLU A 78 -6.66 10.59 -17.21
C GLU A 78 -5.73 11.58 -17.92
N ARG A 79 -4.63 11.94 -17.28
CA ARG A 79 -3.71 12.99 -17.76
C ARG A 79 -2.27 12.80 -17.29
N THR A 80 -1.39 13.61 -17.85
CA THR A 80 0.01 13.73 -17.41
C THR A 80 0.24 15.14 -16.91
N LEU A 81 0.91 15.27 -15.75
CA LEU A 81 1.38 16.55 -15.23
C LEU A 81 2.90 16.59 -15.37
N ASP A 82 3.38 17.43 -16.29
CA ASP A 82 4.80 17.69 -16.52
C ASP A 82 5.24 18.90 -15.67
N LEU A 83 6.20 18.68 -14.77
CA LEU A 83 6.61 19.64 -13.74
C LEU A 83 8.11 19.89 -13.78
N GLU A 84 8.51 21.14 -13.55
CA GLU A 84 9.91 21.57 -13.39
C GLU A 84 10.08 22.07 -11.95
N ALA A 85 11.04 21.50 -11.22
CA ALA A 85 11.38 21.90 -9.87
C ALA A 85 12.46 23.00 -9.86
N GLU A 86 12.57 23.73 -8.76
CA GLU A 86 13.60 24.77 -8.58
C GLU A 86 15.01 24.18 -8.40
N SER A 87 15.10 22.92 -7.94
CA SER A 87 16.36 22.20 -7.79
C SER A 87 16.18 20.68 -7.95
N GLU A 88 17.28 19.97 -8.15
CA GLU A 88 17.27 18.50 -8.29
C GLU A 88 16.84 17.81 -6.98
N GLU A 89 17.22 18.40 -5.84
CA GLU A 89 16.83 17.93 -4.51
C GLU A 89 15.32 18.02 -4.32
N VAL A 90 14.71 19.15 -4.70
CA VAL A 90 13.25 19.33 -4.63
C VAL A 90 12.54 18.34 -5.55
N ARG A 91 13.02 18.13 -6.78
CA ARG A 91 12.49 17.08 -7.68
C ARG A 91 12.56 15.71 -7.02
N ASN A 92 13.70 15.36 -6.43
CA ASN A 92 13.90 14.06 -5.78
C ASN A 92 12.98 13.87 -4.58
N GLU A 93 12.81 14.90 -3.75
CA GLU A 93 11.90 14.88 -2.61
C GLU A 93 10.47 14.59 -3.06
N TRP A 94 9.97 15.31 -4.07
CA TRP A 94 8.64 15.09 -4.65
C TRP A 94 8.47 13.68 -5.20
N CYS A 95 9.39 13.22 -6.06
CA CYS A 95 9.31 11.89 -6.65
C CYS A 95 9.33 10.80 -5.56
N ASN A 96 10.23 10.91 -4.58
CA ASN A 96 10.36 9.93 -3.52
C ASN A 96 9.13 9.91 -2.59
N ALA A 97 8.56 11.07 -2.27
CA ALA A 97 7.38 11.17 -1.43
C ALA A 97 6.16 10.52 -2.11
N LEU A 98 5.94 10.84 -3.38
CA LEU A 98 4.84 10.27 -4.17
C LEU A 98 5.05 8.79 -4.46
N GLU A 99 6.27 8.33 -4.76
CA GLU A 99 6.58 6.90 -4.92
C GLU A 99 6.32 6.10 -3.64
N LYS A 100 6.73 6.63 -2.49
CA LYS A 100 6.41 6.02 -1.19
C LYS A 100 4.89 5.99 -0.97
N HIS A 101 4.18 7.06 -1.32
CA HIS A 101 2.74 7.08 -1.21
C HIS A 101 2.08 6.01 -2.10
N LEU A 102 2.57 5.79 -3.32
CA LEU A 102 2.09 4.72 -4.20
C LEU A 102 2.38 3.33 -3.63
N GLN A 103 3.57 3.12 -3.05
CA GLN A 103 3.94 1.86 -2.41
C GLN A 103 3.07 1.55 -1.19
N HIS A 104 2.75 2.56 -0.38
CA HIS A 104 1.96 2.41 0.83
C HIS A 104 0.44 2.45 0.58
N GLY A 105 -0.03 3.22 -0.40
CA GLY A 105 -1.44 3.32 -0.75
C GLY A 105 -2.01 2.00 -1.26
N LEU A 106 -1.22 1.26 -2.05
CA LEU A 106 -1.56 -0.11 -2.44
C LEU A 106 -1.59 -1.09 -1.26
N ALA A 107 -0.85 -0.80 -0.18
CA ALA A 107 -0.82 -1.65 1.01
C ALA A 107 -1.95 -1.34 2.01
N MET A 108 -2.64 -0.20 1.87
CA MET A 108 -3.76 0.17 2.74
C MET A 108 -5.14 -0.14 2.15
N GLU A 109 -5.28 -0.29 0.83
CA GLU A 109 -6.56 -0.73 0.24
C GLU A 109 -6.89 -2.22 0.50
N ASP A 110 -5.92 -3.02 0.97
CA ASP A 110 -6.19 -4.38 1.49
C ASP A 110 -6.74 -4.38 2.93
N ILE A 111 -6.92 -3.20 3.55
CA ILE A 111 -7.48 -3.05 4.90
C ILE A 111 -8.85 -2.37 4.78
N GLU A 112 -9.87 -3.21 4.55
CA GLU A 112 -11.32 -2.97 4.71
C GLU A 112 -12.05 -2.37 3.48
N LEU A 113 -12.80 -3.17 2.71
CA LEU A 113 -14.18 -3.55 3.05
C LEU A 113 -14.59 -4.87 2.33
N GLY A 114 -13.77 -5.91 2.45
CA GLY A 114 -13.99 -7.20 1.79
C GLY A 114 -13.64 -8.40 2.66
N GLY A 115 -14.25 -8.48 3.86
CA GLY A 115 -14.47 -9.69 4.65
C GLY A 115 -13.60 -10.93 4.36
N ASP A 116 -12.37 -10.92 4.87
CA ASP A 116 -11.91 -12.09 5.62
C ASP A 116 -11.32 -11.57 6.92
N LEU A 117 -12.14 -11.61 7.97
CA LEU A 117 -11.70 -11.53 9.35
C LEU A 117 -10.74 -12.71 9.56
N SER A 118 -9.47 -12.52 9.18
CA SER A 118 -8.39 -13.25 9.82
C SER A 118 -8.42 -12.80 11.28
N VAL A 119 -9.28 -13.48 12.05
CA VAL A 119 -9.46 -13.31 13.48
C VAL A 119 -8.06 -13.28 14.05
N VAL A 120 -7.63 -12.09 14.47
CA VAL A 120 -6.39 -11.92 15.22
C VAL A 120 -6.68 -12.61 16.55
N MET A 121 -6.47 -13.93 16.56
CA MET A 121 -6.72 -14.74 17.73
C MET A 121 -5.89 -14.17 18.85
N THR A 122 -6.58 -13.78 19.91
CA THR A 122 -5.96 -13.33 21.14
C THR A 122 -4.99 -14.42 21.62
N PRO A 123 -3.95 -14.06 22.40
CA PRO A 123 -3.02 -15.04 22.94
C PRO A 123 -3.72 -16.20 23.66
N ASP A 124 -4.87 -15.95 24.29
CA ASP A 124 -5.66 -16.97 24.98
C ASP A 124 -6.43 -17.88 24.03
N GLU A 125 -7.00 -17.35 22.95
CA GLU A 125 -7.61 -18.19 21.90
C GLU A 125 -6.55 -19.06 21.21
N LYS A 126 -5.33 -18.54 20.98
CA LYS A 126 -4.22 -19.34 20.43
C LYS A 126 -3.84 -20.49 21.36
N ARG A 127 -3.87 -20.25 22.68
CA ARG A 127 -3.64 -21.31 23.68
C ARG A 127 -4.76 -22.34 23.66
N ALA A 128 -6.01 -21.91 23.60
CA ALA A 128 -7.17 -22.80 23.53
C ALA A 128 -7.14 -23.70 22.29
N LYS A 129 -6.85 -23.14 21.11
CA LYS A 129 -6.76 -23.92 19.87
C LYS A 129 -5.62 -24.94 19.88
N ARG A 130 -4.45 -24.57 20.41
CA ARG A 130 -3.33 -25.53 20.60
C ARG A 130 -3.70 -26.67 21.55
N GLN A 131 -4.46 -26.37 22.61
CA GLN A 131 -4.93 -27.39 23.54
C GLN A 131 -5.92 -28.34 22.86
N GLU A 132 -6.87 -27.81 22.09
CA GLU A 132 -7.84 -28.60 21.33
C GLU A 132 -7.17 -29.53 20.30
N GLU A 133 -6.17 -29.03 19.56
CA GLU A 133 -5.40 -29.85 18.62
C GLU A 133 -4.64 -30.99 19.31
N ARG A 134 -4.09 -30.72 20.50
CA ARG A 134 -3.39 -31.71 21.31
C ARG A 134 -4.34 -32.81 21.80
N ASP A 135 -5.54 -32.43 22.22
CA ASP A 135 -6.56 -33.38 22.70
C ASP A 135 -7.10 -34.24 21.54
N LYS A 136 -7.29 -33.65 20.36
CA LYS A 136 -7.64 -34.38 19.12
C LYS A 136 -6.57 -35.41 18.75
N ALA A 137 -5.29 -35.03 18.81
CA ALA A 137 -4.18 -35.94 18.51
C ALA A 137 -4.12 -37.10 19.51
N TYR A 138 -4.31 -36.83 20.80
CA TYR A 138 -4.35 -37.85 21.84
C TYR A 138 -5.49 -38.85 21.63
N ASN A 139 -6.71 -38.36 21.37
CA ASN A 139 -7.88 -39.20 21.14
C ASN A 139 -7.72 -40.10 19.91
N LYS A 140 -7.13 -39.57 18.82
CA LYS A 140 -6.82 -40.36 17.63
C LYS A 140 -5.85 -41.51 17.95
N HIS A 141 -4.76 -41.22 18.64
CA HIS A 141 -3.75 -42.23 18.98
C HIS A 141 -4.30 -43.31 19.94
N SER A 142 -5.19 -42.93 20.86
CA SER A 142 -5.87 -43.86 21.76
C SER A 142 -6.75 -44.86 21.00
N ALA A 143 -7.53 -44.39 20.03
CA ALA A 143 -8.39 -45.23 19.20
C ALA A 143 -7.59 -46.25 18.36
N ASP A 144 -6.48 -45.83 17.77
CA ASP A 144 -5.62 -46.71 16.97
C ASP A 144 -4.93 -47.78 17.84
N ARG A 145 -4.51 -47.42 19.06
CA ARG A 145 -3.95 -48.37 20.02
C ARG A 145 -4.95 -49.44 20.42
N GLU A 146 -6.23 -49.08 20.62
CA GLU A 146 -7.28 -50.05 20.95
C GLU A 146 -7.63 -50.96 19.77
N LYS A 147 -7.65 -50.44 18.54
CA LYS A 147 -7.81 -51.27 17.33
C LYS A 147 -6.70 -52.30 17.20
N LEU A 148 -5.45 -51.91 17.43
CA LEU A 148 -4.30 -52.81 17.38
C LEU A 148 -4.40 -53.89 18.48
N ARG A 149 -4.85 -53.51 19.68
CA ARG A 149 -5.07 -54.44 20.79
C ARG A 149 -6.10 -55.50 20.43
N ARG A 150 -7.26 -55.10 19.87
CA ARG A 150 -8.32 -56.01 19.41
C ARG A 150 -7.86 -56.93 18.29
N ALA A 151 -7.14 -56.40 17.29
CA ALA A 151 -6.61 -57.21 16.20
C ALA A 151 -5.66 -58.31 16.72
N ARG A 152 -4.79 -57.98 17.69
CA ARG A 152 -3.89 -58.95 18.31
C ARG A 152 -4.62 -60.03 19.09
N THR A 153 -5.67 -59.67 19.82
CA THR A 153 -6.49 -60.66 20.57
C THR A 153 -7.23 -61.60 19.63
N SER A 154 -7.83 -61.07 18.55
CA SER A 154 -8.52 -61.88 17.54
C SER A 154 -7.59 -62.86 16.82
N SER A 155 -6.37 -62.43 16.48
CA SER A 155 -5.37 -63.30 15.85
C SER A 155 -4.93 -64.44 16.79
N GLN A 156 -4.77 -64.17 18.08
CA GLN A 156 -4.44 -65.21 19.07
C GLN A 156 -5.58 -66.24 19.23
N GLN A 157 -6.84 -65.79 19.25
CA GLN A 157 -7.99 -66.70 19.31
C GLN A 157 -8.09 -67.58 18.06
N ARG A 158 -7.88 -67.00 16.86
CA ARG A 158 -7.84 -67.77 15.60
C ARG A 158 -6.71 -68.80 15.57
N ALA A 159 -5.52 -68.46 16.05
CA ALA A 159 -4.42 -69.42 16.12
C ALA A 159 -4.72 -70.60 17.06
N SER A 160 -5.44 -70.36 18.17
CA SER A 160 -5.82 -71.40 19.12
C SER A 160 -6.87 -72.40 18.58
N THR A 161 -7.66 -72.04 17.56
CA THR A 161 -8.68 -72.93 17.00
C THR A 161 -8.13 -73.96 16.02
N TYR A 162 -6.91 -73.79 15.48
CA TYR A 162 -6.29 -74.71 14.52
C TYR A 162 -5.45 -75.84 15.15
N ASN A 163 -5.24 -75.81 16.47
CA ASN A 163 -4.47 -76.83 17.21
C ASN A 163 -5.37 -77.86 17.94
N LYS A 164 -6.59 -78.09 17.45
CA LYS A 164 -7.51 -79.12 17.91
C LYS A 164 -7.85 -80.04 16.74
#